data_AF-A0A2V6NN65-F1
#
_entry.id   AF-A0A2V6NN65-F1
#
_cell.length_a   1.000
_cell.length_b   1.000
_cell.length_c   1.000
_cell.angle_alpha   90.00
_cell.angle_beta   90.00
_cell.angle_gamma   90.00
#
_symmetry.space_group_name_H-M   'P 1'
#
loop_
_entity.id
_entity.type
_entity.pdbx_description
1 polymer ?
#
loop_
_entity_poly.entity_id
_entity_poly.type
_entity_poly.pdbx_seq_one_letter_code
_entity_poly.pdbx_strand_id
1 'polypeptide(L)' 'LQRLVSESAGQRREQFVVLLSHTFPTNDSLAAFVHSVDRIVNIADLENFKAVLRRGVTEHREMYHFFQSTLKTVQAM' A
#
# COMPACT_ATOMS: atom_id res chain seq x y z
N LEU A 1 -3.16 -12.79 2.57
CA LEU A 1 -4.09 -11.64 2.62
C LEU A 1 -5.04 -11.71 3.82
N GLN A 2 -5.81 -12.79 4.02
CA GLN A 2 -6.78 -12.90 5.13
C GLN A 2 -6.21 -12.52 6.52
N ARG A 3 -4.97 -12.91 6.82
CA ARG A 3 -4.27 -12.48 8.04
C ARG A 3 -4.06 -10.96 8.12
N LEU A 4 -3.54 -10.34 7.07
CA LEU A 4 -3.32 -8.88 7.02
C LEU A 4 -4.65 -8.12 7.14
N VAL A 5 -5.71 -8.63 6.51
CA VAL A 5 -7.06 -8.06 6.59
C VAL A 5 -7.64 -8.12 8.01
N SER A 6 -7.30 -9.16 8.78
CA SER A 6 -7.78 -9.34 10.15
C SER A 6 -7.11 -8.44 11.20
N GLU A 7 -6.04 -7.73 10.83
CA GLU A 7 -5.34 -6.84 11.77
C GLU A 7 -6.15 -5.59 12.09
N SER A 8 -5.80 -4.92 13.21
CA SER A 8 -6.46 -3.67 13.59
C SER A 8 -6.26 -2.57 12.54
N ALA A 9 -7.16 -1.58 12.52
CA ALA A 9 -7.05 -0.48 11.56
C ALA A 9 -5.74 0.30 11.68
N GLY A 10 -5.12 0.36 12.86
CA GLY A 10 -3.79 0.96 13.05
C GLY A 10 -2.70 0.15 12.36
N GLN A 11 -2.65 -1.16 12.64
CA GLN A 11 -1.65 -2.06 12.05
C GLN A 11 -1.76 -2.14 10.52
N ARG A 12 -2.98 -2.16 9.98
CA ARG A 12 -3.17 -2.16 8.51
C ARG A 12 -2.61 -0.91 7.83
N ARG A 13 -2.59 0.25 8.49
CA ARG A 13 -2.03 1.50 7.94
C ARG A 13 -0.50 1.48 7.86
N GLU A 14 0.15 0.59 8.61
CA GLU A 14 1.60 0.39 8.59
C GLU A 14 2.05 -0.60 7.52
N GLN A 15 1.11 -1.18 6.77
CA GLN A 15 1.37 -2.15 5.73
C GLN A 15 1.30 -1.50 4.35
N PHE A 16 2.15 -1.98 3.44
CA PHE A 16 2.07 -1.67 2.02
C PHE A 16 2.07 -2.99 1.25
N VAL A 17 0.93 -3.32 0.65
CA VAL A 17 0.66 -4.62 0.02
C VAL A 17 0.62 -4.45 -1.49
N VAL A 18 1.39 -5.28 -2.18
CA VAL A 18 1.42 -5.33 -3.64
C VAL A 18 0.87 -6.67 -4.12
N LEU A 19 -0.07 -6.64 -5.07
CA LEU A 19 -0.52 -7.82 -5.80
C LEU A 19 0.26 -7.93 -7.11
N LEU A 20 1.02 -9.02 -7.25
CA LEU A 20 1.59 -9.40 -8.54
C LEU A 20 0.51 -10.09 -9.37
N SER A 21 0.32 -9.65 -10.62
CA SER A 21 -0.74 -10.14 -11.48
C SER A 21 -0.25 -10.46 -12.89
N HIS A 22 -0.85 -11.47 -13.52
CA HIS A 22 -0.72 -11.72 -14.95
C HIS A 22 -1.78 -10.98 -15.76
N THR A 23 -2.90 -10.57 -15.14
CA THR A 23 -4.11 -10.09 -15.82
C THR A 23 -4.32 -8.59 -15.67
N PHE A 24 -3.97 -8.03 -14.51
CA PHE A 24 -4.21 -6.62 -14.22
C PHE A 24 -2.99 -5.77 -14.60
N PRO A 25 -3.19 -4.60 -15.24
CA PRO A 25 -2.09 -3.67 -15.52
C PRO A 25 -1.41 -3.16 -14.25
N THR A 26 -0.12 -2.83 -14.34
CA THR A 26 0.59 -2.13 -13.27
C THR A 26 -0.09 -0.79 -12.96
N ASN A 27 -0.26 -0.49 -11.67
CA ASN A 27 -0.98 0.69 -11.19
C ASN A 27 -2.48 0.75 -11.52
N ASP A 28 -3.15 -0.38 -11.78
CA ASP A 28 -4.61 -0.42 -11.85
C ASP A 28 -5.23 -0.17 -10.47
N SER A 29 -5.63 1.07 -10.21
CA SER A 29 -6.20 1.51 -8.93
C SER A 29 -7.56 0.88 -8.64
N LEU A 30 -8.36 0.56 -9.66
CA LEU A 30 -9.67 -0.05 -9.47
C LEU A 30 -9.50 -1.51 -9.04
N ALA A 31 -8.63 -2.25 -9.71
CA ALA A 31 -8.29 -3.62 -9.32
C ALA A 31 -7.63 -3.64 -7.92
N ALA A 32 -6.72 -2.70 -7.63
CA ALA A 32 -6.12 -2.56 -6.30
C ALA A 32 -7.18 -2.39 -5.20
N PHE A 33 -8.15 -1.52 -5.43
CA PHE A 33 -9.28 -1.30 -4.51
C PHE A 33 -10.12 -2.57 -4.31
N VAL A 34 -10.54 -3.22 -5.39
CA VAL A 34 -11.34 -4.46 -5.33
C VAL A 34 -10.60 -5.57 -4.57
N HIS A 35 -9.29 -5.67 -4.76
CA HIS A 35 -8.47 -6.69 -4.11
C HIS A 35 -7.91 -6.27 -2.74
N SER A 36 -8.26 -5.07 -2.24
CA SER A 36 -7.79 -4.54 -0.95
C SER A 36 -6.26 -4.56 -0.81
N VAL A 37 -5.56 -4.10 -1.85
CA VAL A 37 -4.10 -3.92 -1.88
C VAL A 37 -3.75 -2.48 -2.25
N ASP A 38 -2.55 -2.04 -1.89
CA ASP A 38 -2.09 -0.67 -2.18
C ASP A 38 -1.60 -0.50 -3.63
N ARG A 39 -1.21 -1.60 -4.28
CA ARG A 39 -0.71 -1.56 -5.66
C ARG A 39 -0.92 -2.88 -6.41
N ILE A 40 -1.23 -2.78 -7.69
CA ILE A 40 -1.07 -3.86 -8.66
C ILE A 40 0.26 -3.68 -9.39
N VAL A 41 1.01 -4.77 -9.57
CA VAL A 41 2.12 -4.84 -10.51
C VAL A 41 1.89 -6.02 -11.45
N ASN A 42 1.84 -5.74 -12.75
CA ASN A 42 1.83 -6.80 -13.75
C ASN A 42 3.22 -7.44 -13.81
N ILE A 43 3.26 -8.77 -13.89
CA ILE A 43 4.51 -9.53 -14.01
C ILE A 43 5.33 -9.15 -15.26
N ALA A 44 4.70 -8.64 -16.32
CA ALA A 44 5.37 -8.13 -17.50
C ALA A 44 6.23 -6.89 -17.21
N ASP A 45 5.91 -6.13 -16.17
CA ASP A 45 6.61 -4.89 -15.79
C ASP A 45 7.61 -5.10 -14.64
N LEU A 46 7.92 -6.35 -14.28
CA LEU A 46 8.72 -6.65 -13.09
C LEU A 46 10.16 -6.09 -13.17
N GLU A 47 10.68 -5.88 -14.38
CA GLU A 47 11.95 -5.16 -14.59
C GLU A 47 11.95 -3.75 -13.96
N ASN A 48 10.78 -3.10 -13.91
CA ASN A 48 10.58 -1.76 -13.38
C ASN A 48 10.10 -1.78 -11.91
N PHE A 49 10.02 -2.96 -11.28
CA PHE A 49 9.40 -3.15 -9.96
C PHE A 49 9.97 -2.24 -8.89
N LYS A 50 11.30 -2.03 -8.88
CA LYS A 50 11.96 -1.16 -7.89
C LYS A 50 11.45 0.27 -7.96
N ALA A 51 11.27 0.82 -9.16
CA ALA A 51 10.81 2.19 -9.34
C ALA A 51 9.33 2.32 -8.90
N VAL A 52 8.50 1.38 -9.34
CA VAL A 52 7.07 1.32 -8.98
C VAL A 52 6.89 1.19 -7.46
N LEU A 53 7.62 0.28 -6.83
CA LEU A 53 7.54 0.04 -5.39
C LEU A 53 8.00 1.27 -4.59
N ARG A 54 9.13 1.89 -4.96
CA ARG A 54 9.62 3.09 -4.27
C ARG A 54 8.61 4.22 -4.33
N ARG A 55 8.05 4.47 -5.51
CA ARG A 55 7.01 5.48 -5.69
C ARG A 55 5.78 5.17 -4.84
N GLY A 56 5.28 3.95 -4.90
CA GLY A 56 4.08 3.56 -4.15
C GLY A 56 4.26 3.67 -2.63
N VAL A 57 5.41 3.27 -2.09
CA VAL A 57 5.72 3.40 -0.66
C VAL A 57 5.85 4.87 -0.24
N THR A 58 6.42 5.73 -1.09
CA THR A 58 6.46 7.18 -0.82
C THR A 58 5.06 7.76 -0.77
N GLU A 59 4.22 7.49 -1.78
CA GLU A 59 2.82 7.96 -1.83
C GLU A 59 2.03 7.49 -0.60
N HIS A 60 2.21 6.23 -0.17
CA HIS A 60 1.58 5.68 1.04
C HIS A 60 1.97 6.43 2.31
N ARG A 61 3.27 6.71 2.47
CA ARG A 61 3.79 7.45 3.63
C ARG A 61 3.28 8.88 3.66
N GLU A 62 3.22 9.53 2.50
CA GLU A 62 2.67 10.88 2.38
C GLU A 62 1.19 10.91 2.76
N MET A 63 0.40 9.95 2.29
CA MET A 63 -1.03 9.82 2.63
C MET A 63 -1.26 9.69 4.13
N TYR A 64 -0.44 8.89 4.83
CA TYR A 64 -0.58 8.69 6.28
C TYR A 64 0.24 9.68 7.13
N HIS A 65 1.01 10.60 6.53
CA HIS A 65 1.89 11.51 7.25
C HIS A 65 1.14 12.32 8.32
N PHE A 66 0.01 12.91 7.96
CA PHE A 66 -0.79 13.71 8.89
C PHE A 66 -1.32 12.85 10.04
N PHE A 67 -1.89 11.69 9.73
CA PHE A 67 -2.40 10.75 10.74
C PHE A 67 -1.31 10.35 11.75
N GLN A 68 -0.14 9.95 11.25
CA GLN A 68 0.99 9.56 12.08
C GLN A 68 1.53 10.73 12.92
N SER A 69 1.53 11.94 12.36
CA SER A 69 1.94 13.14 13.08
C SER A 69 0.98 13.44 14.24
N THR A 70 -0.33 13.40 14.00
CA THR A 70 -1.34 13.60 15.04
C THR A 70 -1.28 12.54 16.13
N LEU A 71 -1.11 11.26 15.76
CA LEU A 71 -0.96 10.17 16.73
C LEU A 71 0.23 10.41 17.67
N LYS A 72 1.39 10.81 17.12
CA LYS A 72 2.58 11.12 17.93
C LYS A 72 2.33 12.26 18.90
N THR A 73 1.64 13.32 18.45
CA THR A 73 1.29 14.46 19.32
C THR A 73 0.38 14.02 20.46
N VAL A 74 -0.66 13.23 20.19
CA VAL A 74 -1.61 12.77 21.22
C VAL A 74 -0.97 11.80 22.21
N GLN A 75 -0.03 10.95 21.77
CA GLN A 75 0.68 10.01 22.65
C GLN A 75 1.73 10.68 23.54
N ALA A 76 2.23 11.85 23.16
CA ALA A 76 3.23 12.60 23.92
C ALA A 76 2.62 13.55 24.97
N MET A 77 1.30 13.71 24.96
CA MET A 77 0.50 14.42 25.97
C MET A 77 0.09 13.48 27.09
#